data_AF-A0A506XWG0-F1
#
_entry.id   AF-A0A506XWG0-F1
#
_cell.length_a   1.000
_cell.length_b   1.000
_cell.length_c   1.000
_cell.angle_alpha   90.00
_cell.angle_beta   90.00
_cell.angle_gamma   90.00
#
_symmetry.space_group_name_H-M   'P 1'
#
loop_
_entity.id
_entity.type
_entity.pdbx_description
1 polymer ?
#
loop_
_entity_poly.entity_id
_entity_poly.type
_entity_poly.pdbx_seq_one_letter_code
_entity_poly.pdbx_strand_id
1 'polypeptide(L)'
;MDDATITPTPNADSVGAAPVVAGDRIGSYAVRLPVDAGSREYATGAVTLDSAGRPASYTVASGDLVDYIAERFGFPDFGYLNTLNRVRRGGYPWPIYPGDTLNLSAYTVTTVGDIQGVVRNEAPPSPLPQQR
;
A
#
# COMPACT_ATOMS: atom_id res chain seq x y z
N MET A 1 -8.85 4.39 47.62
CA MET A 1 -7.95 3.35 47.12
C MET A 1 -8.44 3.07 45.73
N ASP A 2 -7.77 3.72 44.79
CA ASP A 2 -8.27 3.96 43.45
C ASP A 2 -8.11 2.69 42.61
N ASP A 3 -9.21 2.26 42.03
CA ASP A 3 -9.27 1.17 41.05
C ASP A 3 -8.67 1.69 39.74
N ALA A 4 -7.37 1.45 39.56
CA ALA A 4 -6.64 1.81 38.35
C ALA A 4 -7.19 0.97 37.19
N THR A 5 -8.13 1.55 36.46
CA THR A 5 -8.63 1.02 35.19
C THR A 5 -7.47 1.04 34.21
N ILE A 6 -6.80 -0.10 34.07
CA ILE A 6 -5.77 -0.32 33.06
C ILE A 6 -6.48 -0.29 31.72
N THR A 7 -6.52 0.88 31.10
CA THR A 7 -6.94 1.01 29.70
C THR A 7 -5.84 0.35 28.88
N PRO A 8 -6.09 -0.71 28.11
CA PRO A 8 -5.07 -1.24 27.23
C PRO A 8 -4.73 -0.15 26.21
N THR A 9 -3.55 0.44 26.33
CA THR A 9 -2.94 1.21 25.26
C THR A 9 -2.88 0.27 24.05
N PRO A 10 -3.45 0.62 22.89
CA PRO A 10 -3.25 -0.20 21.70
C PRO A 10 -1.75 -0.24 21.42
N ASN A 11 -1.17 -1.44 21.47
CA ASN A 11 0.20 -1.67 21.07
C ASN A 11 0.34 -1.15 19.63
N ALA A 12 1.33 -0.31 19.35
CA ALA A 12 1.59 0.28 18.04
C ALA A 12 2.01 -0.74 16.95
N ASP A 13 1.97 -2.03 17.24
CA ASP A 13 2.66 -3.09 16.50
C ASP A 13 1.71 -4.03 15.73
N SER A 14 0.44 -3.68 15.56
CA SER A 14 -0.48 -4.48 14.73
C SER A 14 -1.47 -3.58 14.00
N VAL A 15 -1.09 -3.14 12.81
CA VAL A 15 -2.04 -2.62 11.84
C VAL A 15 -3.06 -3.72 11.53
N GLY A 16 -4.35 -3.43 11.67
CA GLY A 16 -5.39 -4.38 11.28
C GLY A 16 -5.25 -4.75 9.81
N ALA A 17 -5.32 -6.05 9.49
CA ALA A 17 -5.17 -6.52 8.12
C ALA A 17 -6.24 -5.88 7.20
N ALA A 18 -5.80 -5.41 6.03
CA ALA A 18 -6.68 -4.83 5.03
C ALA A 18 -7.77 -5.84 4.60
N PRO A 19 -9.06 -5.45 4.56
CA PRO A 19 -10.15 -6.35 4.23
C PRO A 19 -10.01 -6.89 2.80
N VAL A 20 -10.39 -8.15 2.63
CA VAL A 20 -10.34 -8.86 1.34
C VAL A 20 -11.63 -8.63 0.56
N VAL A 21 -11.50 -8.33 -0.73
CA VAL A 21 -12.62 -8.30 -1.68
C VAL A 21 -12.84 -9.71 -2.21
N ALA A 22 -13.98 -10.32 -1.88
CA ALA A 22 -14.27 -11.69 -2.28
C ALA A 22 -14.39 -11.82 -3.81
N GLY A 23 -13.69 -12.81 -4.38
CA GLY A 23 -13.72 -13.11 -5.82
C GLY A 23 -12.69 -12.34 -6.65
N ASP A 24 -12.30 -11.14 -6.22
CA ASP A 24 -11.33 -10.32 -6.96
C ASP A 24 -9.88 -10.74 -6.67
N ARG A 25 -9.06 -10.76 -7.73
CA ARG A 25 -7.66 -11.17 -7.67
C ARG A 25 -6.76 -10.25 -8.48
N ILE A 26 -5.54 -10.06 -7.97
CA ILE A 26 -4.42 -9.46 -8.68
C ILE A 26 -3.25 -10.45 -8.65
N GLY A 27 -3.04 -11.14 -9.76
CA GLY A 27 -2.12 -12.27 -9.83
C GLY A 27 -2.49 -13.36 -8.81
N SER A 28 -1.49 -13.78 -8.02
CA SER A 28 -1.66 -14.78 -6.96
C SER A 28 -2.33 -14.24 -5.70
N TYR A 29 -2.60 -12.95 -5.58
CA TYR A 29 -3.20 -12.36 -4.39
C TYR A 29 -4.71 -12.13 -4.55
N ALA A 30 -5.45 -12.30 -3.46
CA ALA A 30 -6.80 -11.75 -3.36
C ALA A 30 -6.69 -10.22 -3.21
N VAL A 31 -7.62 -9.48 -3.81
CA VAL A 31 -7.63 -8.01 -3.70
C VAL A 31 -7.93 -7.61 -2.26
N ARG A 32 -7.17 -6.63 -1.77
CA ARG A 32 -7.34 -5.99 -0.46
C ARG A 32 -7.62 -4.51 -0.61
N LEU A 33 -8.52 -3.97 0.23
CA LEU A 33 -8.77 -2.53 0.31
C LEU A 33 -7.83 -1.92 1.36
N PRO A 34 -6.96 -0.98 1.00
CA PRO A 34 -5.98 -0.44 1.95
C PRO A 34 -6.67 0.26 3.14
N VAL A 35 -6.06 0.13 4.31
CA VAL A 35 -6.45 0.83 5.54
C VAL A 35 -5.25 1.67 5.98
N ASP A 36 -5.37 2.98 6.12
CA ASP A 36 -4.26 3.79 6.63
C ASP A 36 -4.24 3.76 8.16
N ALA A 37 -3.26 3.06 8.74
CA ALA A 37 -3.03 3.07 10.18
C ALA A 37 -2.35 4.34 10.70
N GLY A 38 -2.05 5.29 9.82
CA GLY A 38 -1.38 6.53 10.13
C GLY A 38 0.13 6.49 9.85
N SER A 39 0.73 7.67 9.85
CA SER A 39 2.18 7.83 9.70
C SER A 39 2.92 7.12 10.83
N ARG A 40 4.00 6.41 10.50
CA ARG A 40 4.85 5.68 11.45
C ARG A 40 6.32 5.75 11.05
N GLU A 41 7.21 5.34 11.95
CA GLU A 41 8.63 5.19 11.65
C GLU A 41 8.81 4.33 10.39
N TYR A 42 9.64 4.80 9.45
CA TYR A 42 9.89 4.19 8.15
C TYR A 42 8.68 4.11 7.18
N ALA A 43 7.57 4.80 7.47
CA ALA A 43 6.46 4.98 6.52
C ALA A 43 5.74 6.33 6.74
N THR A 44 6.51 7.40 6.58
CA THR A 44 6.11 8.79 6.86
C THR A 44 5.58 9.56 5.65
N GLY A 45 5.68 8.98 4.45
CA GLY A 45 5.15 9.52 3.21
C GLY A 45 3.67 9.94 3.24
N ALA A 46 3.34 10.80 2.28
CA ALA A 46 2.02 11.40 2.16
C ALA A 46 1.04 10.44 1.48
N VAL A 47 -0.22 10.45 1.93
CA VAL A 47 -1.30 9.63 1.36
C VAL A 47 -2.28 10.51 0.63
N THR A 48 -2.71 10.09 -0.55
CA THR A 48 -3.91 10.63 -1.20
C THR A 48 -5.07 9.67 -1.02
N LEU A 49 -6.28 10.21 -0.92
CA LEU A 49 -7.51 9.44 -0.79
C LEU A 49 -8.29 9.43 -2.11
N ASP A 50 -9.01 8.35 -2.36
CA ASP A 50 -10.02 8.29 -3.42
C ASP A 50 -11.32 8.98 -3.01
N SER A 51 -12.31 9.02 -3.91
CA SER A 51 -13.61 9.63 -3.65
C SER A 51 -14.43 8.95 -2.55
N ALA A 52 -14.05 7.73 -2.15
CA ALA A 52 -14.65 6.98 -1.05
C ALA A 52 -13.86 7.12 0.26
N GLY A 53 -12.83 7.98 0.30
CA GLY A 53 -11.99 8.23 1.46
C GLY A 53 -10.97 7.12 1.74
N ARG A 54 -10.68 6.24 0.77
CA ARG A 54 -9.72 5.14 0.94
C ARG A 54 -8.34 5.55 0.42
N PRO A 55 -7.24 5.06 1.00
CA PRO A 55 -5.90 5.31 0.46
C PRO A 55 -5.81 4.91 -1.01
N ALA A 56 -5.45 5.86 -1.87
CA ALA A 56 -5.35 5.67 -3.32
C ALA A 56 -3.89 5.58 -3.77
N SER A 57 -3.06 6.50 -3.27
CA SER A 57 -1.62 6.50 -3.54
C SER A 57 -0.82 6.95 -2.33
N TYR A 58 0.47 6.63 -2.37
CA TYR A 58 1.47 6.98 -1.37
C TYR A 58 2.66 7.67 -2.04
N THR A 59 3.01 8.87 -1.61
CA THR A 59 4.24 9.55 -2.02
C THR A 59 5.34 9.22 -1.01
N VAL A 60 6.37 8.52 -1.45
CA VAL A 60 7.48 8.07 -0.61
C VAL A 60 8.24 9.26 -0.03
N ALA A 61 8.48 9.25 1.28
CA ALA A 61 9.33 10.20 1.98
C ALA A 61 10.76 9.65 2.17
N SER A 62 11.68 10.55 2.54
CA SER A 62 13.04 10.16 2.90
C SER A 62 13.06 9.28 4.15
N GLY A 63 13.72 8.13 4.05
CA GLY A 63 13.83 7.16 5.14
C GLY A 63 12.71 6.12 5.18
N ASP A 64 11.75 6.15 4.26
CA ASP A 64 10.74 5.11 4.19
C ASP A 64 11.32 3.76 3.73
N LEU A 65 10.76 2.67 4.25
CA LEU A 65 11.11 1.30 3.91
C LEU A 65 9.86 0.55 3.42
N VAL A 66 9.99 -0.20 2.33
CA VAL A 66 8.85 -0.80 1.62
C VAL A 66 7.99 -1.72 2.51
N ASP A 67 8.62 -2.45 3.42
CA ASP A 67 7.93 -3.35 4.36
C ASP A 67 7.02 -2.56 5.32
N TYR A 68 7.52 -1.44 5.85
CA TYR A 68 6.78 -0.57 6.78
C TYR A 68 5.67 0.20 6.05
N ILE A 69 5.87 0.56 4.79
CA ILE A 69 4.81 1.12 3.94
C ILE A 69 3.70 0.08 3.75
N ALA A 70 4.03 -1.17 3.41
CA ALA A 70 3.05 -2.23 3.23
C ALA A 70 2.28 -2.51 4.54
N GLU A 71 2.99 -2.56 5.67
CA GLU A 71 2.41 -2.74 6.99
C GLU A 71 1.45 -1.59 7.34
N ARG A 72 1.83 -0.33 7.09
CA ARG A 72 0.98 0.85 7.31
C ARG A 72 -0.40 0.72 6.65
N PHE A 73 -0.46 0.09 5.47
CA PHE A 73 -1.70 -0.09 4.71
C PHE A 73 -2.43 -1.41 4.97
N GLY A 74 -1.95 -2.22 5.92
CA GLY A 74 -2.52 -3.52 6.26
C GLY A 74 -2.33 -4.58 5.18
N PHE A 75 -1.35 -4.40 4.28
CA PHE A 75 -1.03 -5.39 3.25
C PHE A 75 -0.29 -6.59 3.87
N PRO A 76 -0.44 -7.80 3.29
CA PRO A 76 0.11 -9.02 3.89
C PRO A 76 1.64 -9.05 3.87
N ASP A 77 2.26 -8.42 2.87
CA ASP A 77 3.69 -8.34 2.68
C ASP A 77 4.02 -7.25 1.62
N PHE A 78 5.31 -6.90 1.48
CA PHE A 78 5.78 -6.01 0.42
C PHE A 78 5.57 -6.58 -0.99
N GLY A 79 5.41 -7.90 -1.13
CA GLY A 79 5.14 -8.58 -2.41
C GLY A 79 3.77 -8.19 -2.99
N TYR A 80 2.77 -8.01 -2.13
CA TYR A 80 1.47 -7.45 -2.53
C TYR A 80 1.63 -6.00 -3.03
N LEU A 81 2.34 -5.16 -2.27
CA LEU A 81 2.60 -3.77 -2.67
C LEU A 81 3.38 -3.69 -3.99
N ASN A 82 4.35 -4.57 -4.19
CA ASN A 82 5.07 -4.73 -5.45
C ASN A 82 4.10 -5.09 -6.60
N THR A 83 3.23 -6.08 -6.37
CA THR A 83 2.24 -6.53 -7.37
C THR A 83 1.33 -5.38 -7.83
N LEU A 84 0.91 -4.50 -6.91
CA LEU A 84 0.10 -3.31 -7.23
C LEU A 84 0.78 -2.30 -8.15
N ASN A 85 2.11 -2.33 -8.21
CA ASN A 85 2.91 -1.22 -8.74
C ASN A 85 3.87 -1.66 -9.86
N ARG A 86 4.08 -2.97 -10.05
CA ARG A 86 5.00 -3.51 -11.06
C ARG A 86 4.75 -2.96 -12.45
N VAL A 87 3.48 -2.71 -12.81
CA VAL A 87 3.10 -2.14 -14.11
C VAL A 87 3.70 -0.75 -14.34
N ARG A 88 3.68 0.12 -13.32
CA ARG A 88 4.17 1.50 -13.42
C ARG A 88 5.61 1.70 -12.98
N ARG A 89 6.17 0.77 -12.20
CA ARG A 89 7.50 0.92 -11.58
C ARG A 89 8.51 -0.16 -11.97
N GLY A 90 8.11 -1.24 -12.63
CA GLY A 90 9.00 -2.34 -13.02
C GLY A 90 9.05 -3.50 -12.02
N GLY A 91 9.78 -4.55 -12.39
CA GLY A 91 10.04 -5.73 -11.55
C GLY A 91 11.28 -5.58 -10.66
N TYR A 92 11.71 -6.68 -10.03
CA TYR A 92 12.88 -6.73 -9.15
C TYR A 92 14.18 -6.26 -9.85
N PRO A 93 15.10 -5.56 -9.16
CA PRO A 93 14.99 -5.08 -7.77
C PRO A 93 13.95 -3.96 -7.66
N TRP A 94 13.33 -3.83 -6.50
CA TRP A 94 12.17 -2.96 -6.28
C TRP A 94 12.53 -1.74 -5.42
N PRO A 95 13.43 -0.86 -5.89
CA PRO A 95 13.85 0.29 -5.11
C PRO A 95 12.66 1.24 -4.91
N ILE A 96 12.72 2.01 -3.84
CA ILE A 96 11.86 3.17 -3.60
C ILE A 96 12.76 4.38 -3.38
N TYR A 97 12.36 5.51 -3.93
CA TYR A 97 13.05 6.78 -3.78
C TYR A 97 12.11 7.84 -3.23
N PRO A 98 12.60 8.82 -2.46
CA PRO A 98 11.79 9.95 -2.05
C PRO A 98 11.16 10.64 -3.27
N GLY A 99 9.86 10.88 -3.20
CA GLY A 99 9.06 11.44 -4.29
C GLY A 99 8.41 10.41 -5.22
N ASP A 100 8.76 9.12 -5.14
CA ASP A 100 8.06 8.09 -5.91
C ASP A 100 6.58 8.02 -5.52
N THR A 101 5.70 7.91 -6.51
CA THR A 101 4.29 7.57 -6.27
C THR A 101 4.12 6.05 -6.29
N LEU A 102 3.56 5.51 -5.21
CA LEU A 102 3.09 4.13 -5.13
C LEU A 102 1.57 4.08 -5.21
N ASN A 103 1.05 3.22 -6.07
CA ASN A 103 -0.34 2.79 -6.12
C ASN A 103 -0.69 1.90 -4.92
N LEU A 104 -1.85 2.15 -4.30
CA LEU A 104 -2.37 1.36 -3.18
C LEU A 104 -3.63 0.55 -3.56
N SER A 105 -4.10 0.65 -4.81
CA SER A 105 -5.36 0.05 -5.26
C SER A 105 -5.19 -0.90 -6.43
N ALA A 106 -5.76 -2.10 -6.33
CA ALA A 106 -5.73 -3.08 -7.41
C ALA A 106 -6.49 -2.63 -8.68
N TYR A 107 -7.33 -1.60 -8.57
CA TYR A 107 -8.15 -1.08 -9.67
C TYR A 107 -7.49 0.07 -10.45
N THR A 108 -6.29 0.50 -10.04
CA THR A 108 -5.56 1.64 -10.62
C THR A 108 -4.11 1.28 -10.94
N VAL A 109 -3.81 -0.02 -11.07
CA VAL A 109 -2.49 -0.57 -11.37
C VAL A 109 -1.96 -0.06 -12.71
N THR A 110 -2.85 0.18 -13.66
CA THR A 110 -2.48 0.69 -14.99
C THR A 110 -2.59 2.21 -15.07
N THR A 111 -2.73 2.96 -13.98
CA THR A 111 -2.90 4.43 -14.04
C THR A 111 -2.11 5.18 -12.97
N VAL A 112 -1.80 4.55 -11.85
CA VAL A 112 -1.11 5.18 -10.72
C VAL A 112 0.28 4.59 -10.51
N GLY A 113 1.24 5.48 -10.27
CA GLY A 113 2.59 5.16 -9.85
C GLY A 113 3.65 5.62 -10.82
N ASP A 114 4.83 5.88 -10.28
CA ASP A 114 6.03 6.24 -11.02
C ASP A 114 7.27 5.85 -10.22
N ILE A 115 8.41 5.85 -10.90
CA ILE A 115 9.73 5.70 -10.28
C ILE A 115 10.61 6.84 -10.74
N GLN A 116 10.99 7.72 -9.80
CA GLN A 116 11.74 8.94 -10.05
C GLN A 116 11.10 9.82 -11.14
N GLY A 117 9.77 9.94 -11.12
CA GLY A 117 8.99 10.68 -12.12
C GLY A 117 8.78 9.95 -13.45
N VAL A 118 9.34 8.74 -13.63
CA VAL A 118 9.18 7.95 -14.86
C VAL A 118 8.03 6.97 -14.70
N VAL A 119 7.04 7.08 -15.58
CA VAL A 119 5.91 6.15 -15.68
C VAL A 119 6.28 5.00 -16.62
N ARG A 120 6.34 3.77 -16.10
CA ARG A 120 6.51 2.55 -16.92
C ARG A 120 5.18 1.95 -17.35
N ASN A 121 5.24 1.00 -18.28
CA ASN A 121 4.09 0.28 -18.82
C ASN A 121 4.43 -1.22 -18.98
N GLU A 122 4.71 -1.90 -17.87
CA GLU A 122 5.01 -3.34 -17.89
C GLU A 122 3.74 -4.19 -18.12
N ALA A 123 3.95 -5.45 -18.51
CA ALA A 123 2.86 -6.42 -18.63
C ALA A 123 2.11 -6.59 -17.28
N PRO A 124 0.77 -6.43 -17.26
CA PRO A 124 -0.01 -6.57 -16.04
C PRO A 124 0.00 -8.01 -15.51
N PRO A 125 -0.18 -8.20 -14.19
CA PRO A 125 -0.44 -9.51 -13.64
C PRO A 125 -1.74 -10.10 -14.19
N SER A 126 -1.87 -11.42 -14.19
CA SER A 126 -3.12 -12.11 -14.53
C SER A 126 -3.52 -13.07 -13.39
N PRO A 127 -4.77 -13.04 -12.92
CA PRO A 127 -5.83 -12.09 -13.30
C PRO A 127 -5.55 -10.66 -12.81
N LEU A 128 -6.20 -9.68 -13.44
CA LEU A 128 -6.22 -8.27 -13.03
C LEU A 128 -7.70 -7.84 -12.94
N PRO A 129 -8.16 -7.18 -11.86
CA PRO A 129 -9.53 -6.71 -11.80
C PRO A 129 -9.75 -5.56 -12.80
N GLN A 130 -11.01 -5.24 -13.10
CA GLN A 130 -11.34 -4.15 -14.01
C GLN A 130 -10.72 -2.83 -13.52
N GLN A 131 -9.88 -2.22 -14.36
CA GLN A 131 -9.22 -0.94 -14.05
C GLN A 131 -10.18 0.23 -14.22
N ARG A 132 -9.96 1.32 -13.48
CA ARG A 132 -10.78 2.54 -13.48
C ARG A 132 -9.95 3.81 -13.24
#